data_AF-A0A5N8WXS9-F1
#
_entry.id   AF-A0A5N8WXS9-F1
#
_cell.length_a   1.000
_cell.length_b   1.000
_cell.length_c   1.000
_cell.angle_alpha   90.00
_cell.angle_beta   90.00
_cell.angle_gamma   90.00
#
_symmetry.space_group_name_H-M   'P 1'
#
loop_
_entity.id
_entity.type
_entity.pdbx_description
1 polymer ?
#
loop_
_entity_poly.entity_id
_entity_poly.type
_entity_poly.pdbx_seq_one_letter_code
_entity_poly.pdbx_strand_id
1 'polypeptide(L)'
;MGAEAEVPEPKGASQSPPELRLLPWSGAEGKTCYLITDENGGPVSRLADTTESIQLGMGRELLAHADGILPDAPRGELRFLAECLTGALRDALRVADSRGRRLKQLS
;
A
#
# COMPACT_ATOMS: atom_id res chain seq x y z
N MET A 1 -11.58 46.75 -39.75
CA MET A 1 -10.45 45.81 -39.61
C MET A 1 -10.43 45.35 -38.17
N GLY A 2 -11.13 44.26 -37.87
CA GLY A 2 -11.12 43.63 -36.55
C GLY A 2 -9.94 42.68 -36.49
N ALA A 3 -9.14 42.79 -35.42
CA ALA A 3 -8.17 41.76 -35.07
C ALA A 3 -8.92 40.71 -34.24
N GLU A 4 -9.20 39.55 -34.83
CA GLU A 4 -9.63 38.38 -34.08
C GLU A 4 -8.45 37.94 -33.20
N ALA A 5 -8.64 38.06 -31.88
CA ALA A 5 -7.74 37.46 -30.91
C ALA A 5 -7.99 35.95 -30.92
N GLU A 6 -6.96 35.21 -31.33
CA GLU A 6 -6.93 33.75 -31.31
C GLU A 6 -7.10 33.26 -29.86
N VAL A 7 -8.22 32.56 -29.62
CA VAL A 7 -8.52 31.91 -28.34
C VAL A 7 -7.59 30.70 -28.23
N PRO A 8 -6.71 30.60 -27.21
CA PRO A 8 -5.87 29.43 -27.08
C PRO A 8 -6.73 28.21 -26.73
N GLU A 9 -6.77 27.25 -27.66
CA GLU A 9 -7.31 25.91 -27.48
C GLU A 9 -6.85 25.30 -26.14
N PRO A 10 -7.75 24.74 -25.32
CA PRO A 10 -7.34 24.03 -24.12
C PRO A 10 -6.53 22.81 -24.56
N LYS A 11 -5.22 22.81 -24.28
CA LYS A 11 -4.38 21.62 -24.39
C LYS A 11 -5.07 20.51 -23.62
N GLY A 12 -5.66 19.56 -24.34
CA GLY A 12 -6.19 18.34 -23.79
C GLY A 12 -5.06 17.65 -23.05
N ALA A 13 -5.01 17.85 -21.73
CA ALA A 13 -4.27 16.96 -20.87
C ALA A 13 -4.83 15.57 -21.20
N SER A 14 -3.96 14.69 -21.69
CA SER A 14 -4.27 13.27 -21.80
C SER A 14 -4.64 12.81 -20.39
N GLN A 15 -5.93 12.85 -20.06
CA GLN A 15 -6.44 12.40 -18.78
C GLN A 15 -6.45 10.88 -18.86
N SER A 16 -5.29 10.27 -18.63
CA SER A 16 -5.24 8.89 -18.17
C SER A 16 -6.15 8.80 -16.95
N PRO A 17 -7.09 7.84 -16.89
CA PRO A 17 -8.00 7.73 -15.77
C PRO A 17 -7.21 7.64 -14.46
N PRO A 18 -7.65 8.33 -13.39
CA PRO A 18 -6.93 8.39 -12.13
C PRO A 18 -6.59 6.99 -11.58
N GLU A 19 -5.34 6.77 -11.17
CA GLU A 19 -4.92 5.50 -10.59
C GLU A 19 -5.43 5.41 -9.14
N LEU A 20 -6.19 4.36 -8.85
CA LEU A 20 -6.67 4.05 -7.51
C LEU A 20 -5.67 3.11 -6.82
N ARG A 21 -4.89 3.67 -5.88
CA ARG A 21 -3.93 2.91 -5.08
C ARG A 21 -4.50 2.58 -3.71
N LEU A 22 -4.53 1.29 -3.36
CA LEU A 22 -4.79 0.83 -2.00
C LEU A 22 -3.61 1.20 -1.08
N LEU A 23 -3.88 1.87 0.04
CA LEU A 23 -2.84 2.23 1.01
C LEU A 23 -2.56 1.08 2.00
N PRO A 24 -1.30 0.89 2.44
CA PRO A 24 -0.90 -0.20 3.34
C PRO A 24 -1.33 0.01 4.79
N TRP A 25 -1.87 1.18 5.12
CA TRP A 25 -2.55 1.46 6.38
C TRP A 25 -4.07 1.49 6.20
N SER A 26 -4.79 1.24 7.28
CA SER A 26 -6.24 1.42 7.34
C SER A 26 -6.59 2.87 7.65
N GLY A 27 -7.75 3.30 7.15
CA GLY A 27 -8.38 4.55 7.55
C GLY A 27 -9.05 4.45 8.91
N ALA A 28 -9.82 5.48 9.24
CA ALA A 28 -10.66 5.48 10.43
C ALA A 28 -11.49 4.19 10.52
N GLU A 29 -11.58 3.64 11.73
CA GLU A 29 -12.35 2.41 12.03
C GLU A 29 -11.89 1.17 11.25
N GLY A 30 -10.64 1.12 10.80
CA GLY A 30 -10.11 -0.04 10.09
C GLY A 30 -10.54 -0.13 8.62
N LYS A 31 -11.20 0.90 8.09
CA LYS A 31 -11.69 0.92 6.70
C LYS A 31 -10.55 0.94 5.70
N THR A 32 -10.81 0.39 4.52
CA THR A 32 -9.87 0.44 3.40
C THR A 32 -9.64 1.89 2.95
N CYS A 33 -8.37 2.28 2.80
CA CYS A 33 -8.01 3.62 2.36
C CYS A 33 -7.42 3.56 0.95
N TYR A 34 -7.89 4.45 0.09
CA TYR A 34 -7.41 4.59 -1.28
C TYR A 34 -6.81 5.97 -1.50
N LEU A 35 -5.74 6.02 -2.29
CA LEU A 35 -5.15 7.21 -2.85
C LEU A 35 -5.58 7.31 -4.31
N ILE A 36 -6.11 8.47 -4.69
CA ILE A 36 -6.29 8.85 -6.10
C ILE A 36 -5.06 9.68 -6.48
N THR A 37 -4.27 9.19 -7.42
CA THR A 37 -3.05 9.86 -7.88
C THR A 37 -2.94 9.77 -9.39
N ASP A 38 -2.19 10.69 -10.00
CA ASP A 38 -1.64 10.49 -11.33
C ASP A 38 -0.47 9.48 -11.28
N GLU A 39 -0.04 9.00 -12.44
CA GLU A 39 1.01 7.97 -12.59
C GLU A 39 2.40 8.44 -12.08
N ASN A 40 2.56 9.69 -11.64
CA ASN A 40 3.86 10.30 -11.36
C ASN A 40 4.41 10.04 -9.94
N GLY A 41 3.80 9.14 -9.15
CA GLY A 41 4.41 8.67 -7.90
C GLY A 41 4.60 9.77 -6.85
N GLY A 42 3.50 10.43 -6.44
CA GLY A 42 3.51 11.51 -5.46
C GLY A 42 4.03 11.15 -4.05
N PRO A 43 4.15 12.14 -3.14
CA PRO A 43 4.68 11.93 -1.78
C PRO A 43 3.98 10.82 -0.99
N VAL A 44 2.65 10.71 -1.14
CA VAL A 44 1.86 9.66 -0.46
C VAL A 44 2.15 8.27 -1.05
N SER A 45 2.39 8.17 -2.35
CA SER A 45 2.80 6.91 -3.00
C SER A 45 4.15 6.43 -2.44
N ARG A 46 5.13 7.33 -2.29
CA ARG A 46 6.43 6.99 -1.68
C ARG A 46 6.30 6.60 -0.21
N LEU A 47 5.42 7.27 0.54
CA LEU A 47 5.11 6.89 1.91
C LEU A 47 4.50 5.49 1.95
N ALA A 48 3.57 5.19 1.05
CA ALA A 48 3.00 3.86 0.91
C ALA A 48 4.07 2.80 0.58
N ASP A 49 4.99 3.07 -0.36
CA ASP A 49 6.09 2.14 -0.67
C ASP A 49 6.99 1.88 0.55
N THR A 50 7.30 2.93 1.31
CA THR A 50 8.09 2.85 2.54
C THR A 50 7.37 2.02 3.60
N THR A 51 6.09 2.28 3.83
CA THR A 51 5.29 1.52 4.80
C THR A 51 5.14 0.07 4.40
N GLU A 52 4.90 -0.24 3.12
CA GLU A 52 4.87 -1.61 2.60
C GLU A 52 6.20 -2.32 2.92
N SER A 53 7.35 -1.65 2.70
CA SER A 53 8.67 -2.21 3.00
C SER A 53 8.88 -2.46 4.50
N ILE A 54 8.47 -1.52 5.36
CA ILE A 54 8.60 -1.64 6.82
C ILE A 54 7.73 -2.80 7.33
N GLN A 55 6.47 -2.90 6.90
CA GLN A 55 5.57 -4.00 7.29
C GLN A 55 6.13 -5.37 6.92
N LEU A 56 6.66 -5.52 5.71
CA LEU A 56 7.28 -6.79 5.28
C LEU A 56 8.59 -7.08 6.04
N GLY A 57 9.37 -6.05 6.38
CA GLY A 57 10.56 -6.17 7.23
C GLY A 57 10.22 -6.67 8.62
N MET A 58 9.27 -6.02 9.31
CA MET A 58 8.79 -6.44 10.63
C MET A 58 8.23 -7.87 10.60
N GLY A 59 7.48 -8.24 9.55
CA GLY A 59 6.99 -9.61 9.38
C GLY A 59 8.12 -10.64 9.26
N ARG A 60 9.22 -10.30 8.56
CA ARG A 60 10.40 -11.17 8.45
C ARG A 60 11.10 -11.35 9.80
N GLU A 61 11.28 -10.27 10.55
CA GLU A 61 11.89 -10.31 11.88
C GLU A 61 11.04 -11.15 12.85
N LEU A 62 9.72 -10.98 12.81
CA LEU A 62 8.78 -11.75 13.63
C LEU A 62 8.82 -13.24 13.30
N LEU A 63 8.90 -13.62 12.01
CA LEU A 63 9.04 -15.01 11.61
C LEU A 63 10.36 -15.61 12.12
N ALA A 64 11.47 -14.89 11.99
CA ALA A 64 12.76 -15.36 12.50
C ALA A 64 12.73 -15.55 14.03
N HIS A 65 12.04 -14.66 14.75
CA HIS A 65 11.83 -14.82 16.18
C HIS A 65 10.94 -16.03 16.51
N ALA A 66 9.84 -16.21 15.78
CA ALA A 66 8.92 -17.34 15.94
C ALA A 66 9.64 -18.69 15.76
N ASP A 67 10.46 -18.83 14.72
CA ASP A 67 11.24 -20.04 14.45
C ASP A 67 12.18 -20.40 15.62
N GLY A 68 12.71 -19.39 16.32
CA GLY A 68 13.58 -19.57 17.47
C GLY A 68 12.84 -20.02 18.74
N ILE A 69 11.60 -19.60 18.95
CA ILE A 69 10.87 -19.86 20.21
C ILE A 69 9.88 -21.02 20.12
N LEU A 70 9.32 -21.30 18.95
CA LEU A 70 8.29 -22.35 18.77
C LEU A 70 8.68 -23.74 19.29
N PRO A 71 9.95 -24.20 19.20
CA PRO A 71 10.34 -25.51 19.73
C PRO A 71 10.09 -25.68 21.24
N ASP A 72 10.30 -24.60 22.02
CA ASP A 72 10.27 -24.62 23.49
C ASP A 72 9.27 -23.62 24.09
N ALA A 73 8.36 -23.07 23.27
CA ALA A 73 7.51 -21.96 23.66
C ALA A 73 6.54 -22.34 24.80
N PRO A 74 6.53 -21.58 25.91
CA PRO A 74 5.53 -21.77 26.96
C PRO A 74 4.14 -21.41 26.43
N ARG A 75 3.10 -22.13 26.90
CA ARG A 75 1.71 -21.98 26.39
C ARG A 75 1.20 -20.53 26.42
N GLY A 76 1.66 -19.72 27.36
CA GLY A 76 1.29 -18.30 27.46
C GLY A 76 1.82 -17.44 26.31
N GLU A 77 3.02 -17.74 25.81
CA GLU A 77 3.67 -17.00 24.72
C GLU A 77 3.11 -17.39 23.36
N LEU A 78 2.63 -18.64 23.20
CA LEU A 78 2.03 -19.10 21.95
C LEU A 78 0.81 -18.27 21.51
N ARG A 79 -0.05 -17.86 22.46
CA ARG A 79 -1.21 -17.01 22.13
C ARG A 79 -0.76 -15.64 21.60
N PHE A 80 0.17 -15.01 22.31
CA PHE A 80 0.70 -13.70 21.91
C PHE A 80 1.43 -13.78 20.56
N LEU A 81 2.27 -14.80 20.36
CA LEU A 81 2.96 -15.04 19.10
C LEU A 81 1.97 -15.24 17.95
N ALA A 82 0.91 -16.01 18.16
CA ALA A 82 -0.14 -16.23 17.16
C ALA A 82 -0.88 -14.92 16.80
N GLU A 83 -1.15 -14.06 17.78
CA GLU A 83 -1.74 -12.73 17.55
C GLU A 83 -0.82 -11.84 16.70
N CYS A 84 0.47 -11.79 17.05
CA CYS A 84 1.48 -11.05 16.29
C CYS A 84 1.61 -11.57 14.85
N LEU A 85 1.72 -12.89 14.66
CA LEU A 85 1.83 -13.51 13.34
C LEU A 85 0.57 -13.27 12.49
N THR A 86 -0.60 -13.31 13.12
CA THR A 86 -1.86 -12.98 12.44
C THR A 86 -1.89 -11.53 11.98
N GLY A 87 -1.38 -10.60 12.80
CA GLY A 87 -1.21 -9.20 12.42
C GLY A 87 -0.28 -9.02 11.21
N ALA A 88 0.92 -9.61 11.28
CA ALA A 88 1.90 -9.54 10.20
C ALA A 88 1.38 -10.17 8.89
N LEU A 89 0.62 -11.26 8.97
CA LEU A 89 -0.01 -11.88 7.81
C LEU A 89 -1.08 -10.97 7.17
N ARG A 90 -1.90 -10.30 7.98
CA ARG A 90 -2.88 -9.32 7.46
C ARG A 90 -2.20 -8.18 6.72
N ASP A 91 -1.11 -7.66 7.28
CA ASP A 91 -0.30 -6.62 6.63
C ASP A 91 0.27 -7.12 5.30
N ALA A 92 0.89 -8.30 5.29
CA ALA A 92 1.46 -8.90 4.07
C ALA A 92 0.41 -9.11 2.97
N LEU A 93 -0.79 -9.60 3.33
CA LEU A 93 -1.91 -9.76 2.39
C LEU A 93 -2.37 -8.41 1.82
N ARG A 94 -2.40 -7.35 2.64
CA ARG A 94 -2.76 -6.01 2.20
C ARG A 94 -1.72 -5.43 1.24
N VAL A 95 -0.43 -5.61 1.53
CA VAL A 95 0.66 -5.21 0.62
C VAL A 95 0.56 -5.96 -0.71
N ALA A 96 0.28 -7.27 -0.67
CA ALA A 96 0.10 -8.08 -1.87
C ALA A 96 -1.08 -7.62 -2.73
N ASP A 97 -2.25 -7.34 -2.13
CA ASP A 97 -3.41 -6.83 -2.86
C ASP A 97 -3.12 -5.44 -3.47
N SER A 98 -2.46 -4.56 -2.71
CA SER A 98 -2.09 -3.23 -3.20
C SER A 98 -1.16 -3.31 -4.41
N ARG A 99 -0.08 -4.11 -4.33
CA ARG A 99 0.85 -4.32 -5.45
C ARG A 99 0.19 -5.02 -6.63
N GLY A 100 -0.64 -6.03 -6.37
CA GLY A 100 -1.34 -6.78 -7.41
C GLY A 100 -2.32 -5.94 -8.23
N ARG A 101 -3.00 -4.97 -7.59
CA ARG A 101 -3.86 -4.00 -8.29
C ARG A 101 -3.06 -3.08 -9.20
N ARG A 102 -1.92 -2.55 -8.72
CA ARG A 102 -1.02 -1.71 -9.52
C ARG A 102 -0.47 -2.46 -10.73
N LEU A 103 -0.09 -3.73 -10.56
CA LEU A 103 0.38 -4.56 -11.68
C LEU A 103 -0.70 -4.78 -12.75
N LYS A 104 -1.97 -4.97 -12.37
CA LYS A 104 -3.10 -5.10 -13.30
C LYS A 104 -3.45 -3.81 -14.04
N GLN A 105 -3.05 -2.66 -13.52
CA GLN A 105 -3.25 -1.37 -14.19
C GLN A 105 -2.19 -1.11 -15.26
N LEU A 106 -1.07 -1.87 -15.25
CA LEU A 106 0.01 -1.80 -16.24
C LEU A 106 -0.18 -2.77 -17.42
N SER A 107 -1.17 -3.66 -17.38
CA SER A 107 -1.44 -4.71 -18.38
C SER A 107 -2.60 -4.37 -19.30
#